data_AF-A0A533TID3-F1
#
_entry.id   AF-A0A533TID3-F1
#
_cell.length_a   1.000
_cell.length_b   1.000
_cell.length_c   1.000
_cell.angle_alpha   90.00
_cell.angle_beta   90.00
_cell.angle_gamma   90.00
#
_symmetry.space_group_name_H-M   'P 1'
#
loop_
_entity.id
_entity.type
_entity.pdbx_description
1 polymer ?
#
loop_
_entity_poly.entity_id
_entity_poly.type
_entity_poly.pdbx_seq_one_letter_code
_entity_poly.pdbx_strand_id
1 'polypeptide(L)'
;MNISINNHAHEAKKGDRLLDIARSNHEHIGYFCGGNSICQTCYVKVLEGSENLSPLSVEEKALLSDRLINEGTRMACLTTIEKEGEIRVVSLVEEVKRSFETNPLQLTEHAAKMGWESLVKFPDTMRMQGGREFDLWQLIADVISGIGDALQLLANAFVPASSVDGKTNPEACKPFQLSAFCNGNKEKNTQRESEGIAA
;
A
#
# COMPACT_ATOMS: atom_id res chain seq x y z
N MET A 1 10.21 -0.81 16.67
CA MET A 1 11.45 -0.29 16.03
C MET A 1 11.16 1.06 15.42
N ASN A 2 12.18 1.88 15.19
CA ASN A 2 12.00 3.24 14.69
C ASN A 2 12.23 3.30 13.18
N ILE A 3 11.31 3.95 12.47
CA ILE A 3 11.42 4.24 11.05
C ILE A 3 11.25 5.75 10.85
N SER A 4 12.07 6.35 9.98
CA SER A 4 11.90 7.73 9.55
C SER A 4 11.26 7.78 8.18
N ILE A 5 10.08 8.38 8.07
CA ILE A 5 9.40 8.66 6.79
C ILE A 5 9.37 10.17 6.61
N ASN A 6 9.87 10.69 5.49
CA ASN A 6 9.94 12.14 5.22
C ASN A 6 10.61 12.97 6.34
N ASN A 7 11.62 12.40 7.02
CA ASN A 7 12.32 12.95 8.21
C ASN A 7 11.52 12.97 9.52
N HIS A 8 10.34 12.35 9.57
CA HIS A 8 9.59 12.19 10.82
C HIS A 8 9.73 10.75 11.31
N ALA A 9 10.05 10.60 12.60
CA ALA A 9 10.25 9.29 13.22
C ALA A 9 8.94 8.70 13.73
N HIS A 10 8.73 7.42 13.43
CA HIS A 10 7.52 6.68 13.75
C HIS A 10 7.87 5.30 14.32
N GLU A 11 6.95 4.75 15.10
CA GLU A 11 7.05 3.36 15.55
C GLU A 11 6.52 2.41 14.48
N ALA A 12 7.29 1.36 14.21
CA ALA A 12 6.91 0.29 13.30
C ALA A 12 7.21 -1.09 13.89
N LYS A 13 6.58 -2.11 13.32
CA LYS A 13 6.75 -3.52 13.67
C LYS A 13 7.17 -4.32 12.43
N LYS A 14 7.83 -5.45 12.68
CA LYS A 14 8.10 -6.44 11.63
C LYS A 14 6.78 -6.89 11.00
N GLY A 15 6.76 -6.96 9.68
CA GLY A 15 5.59 -7.30 8.86
C GLY A 15 4.76 -6.09 8.43
N ASP A 16 4.98 -4.90 9.01
CA ASP A 16 4.28 -3.70 8.58
C ASP A 16 4.74 -3.28 7.17
N ARG A 17 3.79 -2.82 6.36
CA ARG A 17 4.07 -2.22 5.04
C ARG A 17 4.43 -0.76 5.24
N LEU A 18 5.39 -0.26 4.46
CA LEU A 18 5.80 1.15 4.51
C LEU A 18 4.62 2.11 4.27
N LEU A 19 3.73 1.76 3.33
CA LEU A 19 2.53 2.56 3.07
C LEU A 19 1.59 2.63 4.27
N ASP A 20 1.41 1.53 5.01
CA ASP A 20 0.45 1.49 6.12
C ASP A 20 0.95 2.32 7.31
N ILE A 21 2.26 2.28 7.59
CA ILE A 21 2.91 3.15 8.59
C ILE A 21 2.76 4.63 8.19
N ALA A 22 2.98 4.96 6.93
CA ALA A 22 2.83 6.33 6.48
C ALA A 22 1.39 6.84 6.64
N ARG A 23 0.40 6.00 6.28
CA ARG A 23 -1.01 6.36 6.38
C ARG A 23 -1.47 6.54 7.82
N SER A 24 -1.07 5.67 8.74
CA SER A 24 -1.45 5.78 10.15
C SER A 24 -0.85 7.00 10.84
N ASN A 25 0.29 7.49 10.35
CA ASN A 25 1.00 8.64 10.90
C ASN A 25 0.85 9.92 10.06
N HIS A 26 -0.08 9.94 9.09
CA HIS A 26 -0.35 11.09 8.21
C HIS A 26 0.85 11.59 7.39
N GLU A 27 1.77 10.68 7.05
CA GLU A 27 2.89 10.97 6.19
C GLU A 27 2.50 10.97 4.73
N HIS A 28 3.07 11.92 3.98
CA HIS A 28 2.75 12.06 2.57
C HIS A 28 3.49 11.01 1.73
N ILE A 29 2.76 9.99 1.30
CA ILE A 29 3.14 9.04 0.25
C ILE A 29 1.91 8.90 -0.66
N GLY A 30 2.09 8.89 -1.98
CA GLY A 30 0.96 8.73 -2.90
C GLY A 30 0.39 7.30 -2.88
N TYR A 31 -0.92 7.12 -2.90
CA TYR A 31 -1.54 5.78 -2.95
C TYR A 31 -2.86 5.77 -3.73
N PHE A 32 -2.79 5.86 -5.05
CA PHE A 32 -4.00 5.89 -5.87
C PHE A 32 -4.77 4.55 -5.85
N CYS A 33 -4.07 3.42 -6.00
CA CYS A 33 -4.71 2.10 -6.08
C CYS A 33 -4.95 1.39 -4.74
N GLY A 34 -4.76 2.07 -3.61
CA GLY A 34 -4.88 1.47 -2.28
C GLY A 34 -3.83 0.40 -1.95
N GLY A 35 -2.77 0.27 -2.76
CA GLY A 35 -1.70 -0.70 -2.55
C GLY A 35 -1.93 -2.07 -3.22
N ASN A 36 -2.70 -2.10 -4.31
CA ASN A 36 -3.05 -3.31 -5.08
C ASN A 36 -2.13 -3.55 -6.29
N SER A 37 -0.92 -2.99 -6.33
CA SER A 37 0.04 -3.16 -7.45
C SER A 37 -0.50 -2.75 -8.83
N ILE A 38 -1.38 -1.75 -8.90
CA ILE A 38 -1.96 -1.24 -10.17
C ILE A 38 -1.24 0.03 -10.62
N CYS A 39 -0.97 0.92 -9.67
CA CYS A 39 -0.39 2.23 -9.95
C CYS A 39 1.06 2.33 -9.45
N GLN A 40 1.70 3.40 -9.87
CA GLN A 40 3.09 3.74 -9.54
C GLN A 40 3.21 4.92 -8.55
N THR A 41 2.13 5.33 -7.88
CA THR A 41 2.15 6.59 -7.09
C THR A 41 2.85 6.48 -5.73
N CYS A 42 3.10 5.27 -5.22
CA CYS A 42 3.67 5.03 -3.89
C CYS A 42 5.19 4.89 -3.89
N TYR A 43 5.86 5.56 -4.84
CA TYR A 43 7.31 5.60 -4.90
C TYR A 43 7.90 6.20 -3.63
N VAL A 44 8.82 5.45 -3.04
CA VAL A 44 9.69 5.90 -1.96
C VAL A 44 11.12 5.58 -2.30
N LYS A 45 12.04 6.43 -1.87
CA LYS A 45 13.46 6.19 -1.94
C LYS A 45 13.96 5.77 -0.57
N VAL A 46 14.61 4.61 -0.51
CA VAL A 46 15.23 4.11 0.71
C VAL A 46 16.60 4.76 0.83
N LEU A 47 16.77 5.57 1.87
CA LEU A 47 18.05 6.20 2.18
C LEU A 47 18.93 5.28 3.03
N GLU A 48 18.32 4.57 3.99
CA GLU A 48 19.00 3.66 4.92
C GLU A 48 18.10 2.47 5.28
N GLY A 49 18.71 1.34 5.64
CA GLY A 49 18.02 0.15 6.13
C GLY A 49 17.41 -0.73 5.04
N SER A 50 17.94 -0.70 3.82
CA SER A 50 17.45 -1.51 2.69
C SER A 50 17.45 -3.02 2.96
N GLU A 51 18.42 -3.48 3.74
CA GLU A 51 18.65 -4.85 4.17
C GLU A 51 17.65 -5.35 5.23
N ASN A 52 16.91 -4.42 5.83
CA ASN A 52 15.85 -4.67 6.80
C ASN A 52 14.47 -4.80 6.15
N LEU A 53 14.37 -4.50 4.84
CA LEU A 53 13.15 -4.55 4.06
C LEU A 53 13.01 -5.89 3.33
N SER A 54 11.80 -6.20 2.90
CA SER A 54 11.53 -7.36 2.06
C SER A 54 12.27 -7.28 0.73
N PRO A 55 12.64 -8.44 0.15
CA PRO A 55 13.19 -8.48 -1.20
C PRO A 55 12.16 -7.97 -2.22
N LEU A 56 12.63 -7.53 -3.38
CA LEU A 56 11.77 -7.07 -4.47
C LEU A 56 10.84 -8.20 -4.95
N SER A 57 9.53 -7.96 -4.82
CA SER A 57 8.50 -8.87 -5.34
C SER A 57 8.42 -8.84 -6.88
N VAL A 58 7.72 -9.81 -7.47
CA VAL A 58 7.52 -9.88 -8.93
C VAL A 58 6.69 -8.68 -9.39
N GLU A 59 5.66 -8.34 -8.62
CA GLU A 59 4.79 -7.17 -8.78
C GLU A 59 5.60 -5.88 -8.76
N GLU A 60 6.50 -5.75 -7.79
CA GLU A 60 7.35 -4.58 -7.64
C GLU A 60 8.32 -4.42 -8.84
N LYS A 61 8.90 -5.52 -9.34
CA LYS A 61 9.79 -5.51 -10.53
C LYS A 61 9.09 -5.21 -11.86
N ALA A 62 7.78 -5.47 -11.94
CA ALA A 62 6.99 -5.08 -13.11
C ALA A 62 6.61 -3.59 -13.10
N LEU A 63 6.56 -2.98 -11.91
CA LEU A 63 6.23 -1.57 -11.74
C LEU A 63 7.47 -0.66 -11.73
N LEU A 64 8.63 -1.19 -11.35
CA LEU A 64 9.89 -0.43 -11.26
C LEU A 64 10.88 -0.87 -12.35
N SER A 65 11.52 0.10 -13.01
CA SER A 65 12.67 -0.13 -13.86
C SER A 65 13.91 -0.50 -13.05
N ASP A 66 14.84 -1.21 -13.69
CA ASP A 66 16.12 -1.56 -13.07
C ASP A 66 16.89 -0.31 -12.64
N ARG A 67 16.74 0.79 -13.38
CA ARG A 67 17.36 2.06 -12.99
C ARG A 67 16.78 2.61 -11.69
N LEU A 68 15.46 2.65 -11.55
CA LEU A 68 14.82 3.11 -10.31
C LEU A 68 15.17 2.20 -9.12
N ILE A 69 15.22 0.88 -9.34
CA ILE A 69 15.64 -0.09 -8.34
C ILE A 69 17.07 0.20 -7.87
N ASN A 70 17.99 0.41 -8.82
CA ASN A 70 19.40 0.70 -8.51
C ASN A 70 19.58 2.05 -7.79
N GLU A 71 18.67 2.99 -7.98
CA GLU A 71 18.63 4.26 -7.25
C GLU A 71 18.03 4.15 -5.84
N GLY A 72 17.65 2.93 -5.41
CA GLY A 72 17.04 2.67 -4.11
C GLY A 72 15.54 2.97 -4.06
N THR A 73 14.88 3.08 -5.22
CA THR A 73 13.43 3.28 -5.28
C THR A 73 12.70 1.98 -4.98
N ARG A 74 11.69 2.06 -4.13
CA ARG A 74 10.80 0.97 -3.75
C ARG A 74 9.34 1.39 -3.90
N MET A 75 8.47 0.41 -4.02
CA MET A 75 7.03 0.60 -3.94
C MET A 75 6.61 0.46 -2.48
N ALA A 76 6.28 1.55 -1.80
CA ALA A 76 5.95 1.53 -0.37
C ALA A 76 4.80 0.57 -0.03
N CYS A 77 3.89 0.36 -0.97
CA CYS A 77 2.80 -0.60 -0.78
C CYS A 77 3.24 -2.06 -0.93
N LEU A 78 4.36 -2.38 -1.56
CA LEU A 78 4.82 -3.77 -1.75
C LEU A 78 5.99 -4.13 -0.85
N THR A 79 6.49 -3.15 -0.10
CA THR A 79 7.64 -3.29 0.77
C THR A 79 7.19 -3.46 2.22
N THR A 80 7.64 -4.56 2.85
CA THR A 80 7.42 -4.86 4.27
C THR A 80 8.72 -4.79 5.04
N ILE A 81 8.63 -4.56 6.34
CA ILE A 81 9.78 -4.61 7.25
C ILE A 81 10.01 -6.07 7.68
N GLU A 82 11.20 -6.61 7.42
CA GLU A 82 11.55 -8.01 7.72
C GLU A 82 12.51 -8.19 8.89
N LYS A 83 13.35 -7.19 9.17
CA LYS A 83 14.32 -7.22 10.25
C LYS A 83 14.26 -5.94 11.06
N GLU A 84 14.70 -6.04 12.30
CA GLU A 84 14.88 -4.87 13.16
C GLU A 84 16.12 -4.08 12.73
N GLY A 85 15.99 -2.76 12.72
CA GLY A 85 17.06 -1.83 12.38
C GLY A 85 16.51 -0.44 12.15
N GLU A 86 17.41 0.52 11.92
CA GLU A 86 17.02 1.86 11.49
C GLU A 86 16.67 1.84 10.01
N ILE A 87 15.52 2.41 9.66
CA ILE A 87 15.06 2.53 8.28
C ILE A 87 14.74 4.00 8.04
N ARG A 88 15.28 4.57 6.97
CA ARG A 88 14.95 5.93 6.55
C ARG A 88 14.48 5.94 5.11
N VAL A 89 13.27 6.44 4.89
CA VAL A 89 12.64 6.54 3.57
C VAL A 89 12.13 7.95 3.34
N VAL A 90 12.17 8.37 2.09
CA VAL A 90 11.63 9.66 1.64
C VAL A 90 10.69 9.40 0.48
N SER A 91 9.50 10.01 0.52
CA SER A 91 8.57 9.96 -0.59
C SER A 91 9.11 10.74 -1.79
N LEU A 92 8.74 10.31 -3.00
CA LEU A 92 9.14 11.01 -4.22
C LEU A 92 8.69 12.49 -4.20
N VAL A 93 7.50 12.77 -3.68
CA VAL A 93 6.97 14.13 -3.58
C VAL A 93 7.83 14.99 -2.67
N GLU A 94 8.28 14.44 -1.54
CA GLU A 94 9.15 15.15 -0.61
C GLU A 94 10.55 15.37 -1.20
N GLU A 95 11.08 14.40 -1.96
CA GLU A 95 12.33 14.58 -2.73
C GLU A 95 12.20 15.73 -3.74
N VAL A 96 11.13 15.73 -4.54
CA VAL A 96 10.86 16.77 -5.54
C VAL A 96 10.64 18.14 -4.90
N LYS A 97 9.91 18.21 -3.78
CA LYS A 97 9.69 19.45 -3.04
C LYS A 97 11.01 20.10 -2.62
N ARG A 98 11.93 19.31 -2.05
CA ARG A 98 13.27 19.79 -1.65
C ARG A 98 14.10 20.21 -2.85
N SER A 99 14.06 19.43 -3.93
CA SER A 99 14.71 19.76 -5.19
C SER A 99 14.22 21.08 -5.78
N PHE A 100 12.91 21.32 -5.77
CA PHE A 100 12.29 22.54 -6.28
C PHE A 100 12.77 23.80 -5.56
N GLU A 101 12.97 23.73 -4.24
CA GLU A 101 13.53 24.84 -3.45
C GLU A 101 14.96 25.21 -3.89
N THR A 102 15.74 24.23 -4.37
CA THR A 102 17.12 24.46 -4.82
C THR A 102 17.23 24.87 -6.28
N ASN A 103 16.42 24.29 -7.18
CA ASN A 103 16.44 24.60 -8.60
C ASN A 103 15.08 24.29 -9.26
N PRO A 104 14.32 25.31 -9.71
CA PRO A 104 12.99 25.11 -10.28
C PRO A 104 12.98 24.28 -11.58
N LEU A 105 14.09 24.22 -12.32
CA LEU A 105 14.20 23.43 -13.55
C LEU A 105 14.23 21.91 -13.30
N GLN A 106 14.56 21.46 -12.08
CA GLN A 106 14.60 20.04 -11.75
C GLN A 106 13.23 19.36 -11.80
N LEU A 107 12.14 20.13 -11.65
CA LEU A 107 10.79 19.56 -11.72
C LEU A 107 10.50 18.96 -13.10
N THR A 108 10.89 19.66 -14.17
CA THR A 108 10.69 19.21 -15.54
C THR A 108 11.54 17.98 -15.84
N GLU A 109 12.79 17.97 -15.37
CA GLU A 109 13.68 16.82 -15.51
C GLU A 109 13.12 15.61 -14.77
N HIS A 110 12.64 15.80 -13.54
CA HIS A 110 12.03 14.75 -12.76
C HIS A 110 10.76 14.20 -13.42
N ALA A 111 9.89 15.07 -13.92
CA ALA A 111 8.68 14.65 -14.61
C ALA A 111 9.01 13.85 -15.89
N ALA A 112 9.98 14.32 -16.69
CA ALA A 112 10.46 13.61 -17.87
C ALA A 112 11.07 12.26 -17.51
N LYS A 113 11.88 12.22 -16.45
CA LYS A 113 12.47 11.01 -15.87
C LYS A 113 11.40 9.99 -15.55
N MET A 114 10.45 10.35 -14.69
CA MET A 114 9.41 9.42 -14.23
C MET A 114 8.49 8.97 -15.36
N GLY A 115 8.13 9.89 -16.27
CA GLY A 115 7.33 9.55 -17.45
C GLY A 115 8.03 8.53 -18.36
N TRP A 116 9.35 8.65 -18.52
CA TRP A 116 10.13 7.68 -19.27
C TRP A 116 10.18 6.31 -18.58
N GLU A 117 10.44 6.27 -17.28
CA GLU A 117 10.48 5.00 -16.52
C GLU A 117 9.13 4.27 -16.56
N SER A 118 8.02 5.00 -16.42
CA SER A 118 6.67 4.45 -16.57
C SER A 118 6.43 3.88 -17.97
N LEU A 119 6.90 4.56 -19.02
CA LEU A 119 6.78 4.07 -20.40
C LEU A 119 7.59 2.80 -20.65
N VAL A 120 8.83 2.74 -20.14
CA VAL A 120 9.68 1.55 -20.22
C VAL A 120 9.01 0.35 -19.56
N LYS A 121 8.33 0.55 -18.42
CA LYS A 121 7.64 -0.51 -17.67
C LYS A 121 6.20 -0.77 -18.09
N PHE A 122 5.67 0.00 -19.03
CA PHE A 122 4.30 -0.15 -19.51
C PHE A 122 3.99 -1.56 -20.04
N PRO A 123 4.83 -2.20 -20.88
CA PRO A 123 4.54 -3.55 -21.39
C PRO A 123 4.48 -4.61 -20.28
N ASP A 124 5.36 -4.53 -19.28
CA ASP A 124 5.40 -5.45 -18.14
C ASP A 124 4.16 -5.27 -17.27
N THR A 125 3.81 -4.01 -16.99
CA THR A 125 2.62 -3.67 -16.22
C THR A 125 1.35 -4.14 -16.96
N MET A 126 1.25 -3.91 -18.27
CA MET A 126 0.10 -4.37 -19.06
C MET A 126 -0.03 -5.89 -19.09
N ARG A 127 1.07 -6.63 -19.19
CA ARG A 127 1.04 -8.10 -19.09
C ARG A 127 0.56 -8.56 -17.72
N MET A 128 1.06 -7.92 -16.66
CA MET A 128 0.66 -8.21 -15.29
C MET A 128 -0.82 -7.89 -15.03
N GLN A 129 -1.33 -6.77 -15.55
CA GLN A 129 -2.72 -6.38 -15.39
C GLN A 129 -3.65 -7.17 -16.31
N GLY A 130 -3.21 -7.55 -17.51
CA GLY A 130 -4.00 -8.36 -18.45
C GLY A 130 -4.27 -9.78 -17.94
N GLY A 131 -3.40 -10.30 -17.06
CA GLY A 131 -3.63 -11.57 -16.35
C GLY A 131 -4.57 -11.47 -15.15
N ARG A 132 -5.05 -10.27 -14.81
CA ARG A 132 -6.09 -10.11 -13.79
C ARG A 132 -7.43 -10.42 -14.41
N GLU A 133 -7.94 -11.61 -14.09
CA GLU A 133 -9.30 -11.99 -14.41
C GLU A 133 -10.24 -11.00 -13.69
N PHE A 134 -10.98 -10.20 -14.46
CA PHE A 134 -12.09 -9.44 -13.90
C PHE A 134 -13.19 -10.44 -13.59
N ASP A 135 -13.17 -11.03 -12.39
CA ASP A 135 -14.28 -11.82 -11.88
C ASP A 135 -15.48 -10.88 -11.68
N LEU A 136 -16.27 -10.77 -12.74
CA LEU A 136 -17.48 -9.96 -12.79
C LEU A 136 -18.44 -10.31 -11.64
N TRP A 137 -18.42 -11.57 -11.18
CA TRP A 137 -19.21 -12.04 -10.04
C TRP A 137 -18.71 -11.53 -8.69
N GLN A 138 -17.39 -11.49 -8.43
CA GLN A 138 -16.85 -10.84 -7.24
C GLN A 138 -17.23 -9.35 -7.22
N LEU A 139 -17.12 -8.70 -8.37
CA LEU A 139 -17.41 -7.27 -8.51
C LEU A 139 -18.89 -6.96 -8.22
N ILE A 140 -19.80 -7.83 -8.67
CA ILE A 140 -21.23 -7.76 -8.34
C ILE A 140 -21.45 -8.05 -6.84
N ALA A 141 -20.78 -9.05 -6.28
CA ALA A 141 -20.92 -9.42 -4.86
C ALA A 141 -20.46 -8.28 -3.93
N ASP A 142 -19.35 -7.63 -4.24
CA ASP A 142 -18.81 -6.50 -3.47
C ASP A 142 -19.76 -5.29 -3.50
N VAL A 143 -20.36 -5.00 -4.66
CA VAL A 143 -21.38 -3.94 -4.78
C VAL A 143 -22.63 -4.26 -3.95
N ILE A 144 -23.12 -5.50 -4.00
CA ILE A 144 -24.28 -5.92 -3.22
C ILE A 144 -23.98 -5.84 -1.72
N SER A 145 -22.80 -6.31 -1.28
CA SER A 145 -22.37 -6.23 0.11
C SER A 145 -22.29 -4.78 0.59
N GLY A 146 -21.70 -3.89 -0.21
CA GLY A 146 -21.60 -2.47 0.12
C GLY A 146 -22.96 -1.78 0.26
N ILE A 147 -23.93 -2.15 -0.59
CA ILE A 147 -25.32 -1.67 -0.45
C ILE A 147 -25.96 -2.20 0.84
N GLY A 148 -25.72 -3.47 1.18
CA GLY A 148 -26.20 -4.08 2.42
C GLY A 148 -25.68 -3.35 3.67
N ASP A 149 -24.38 -3.10 3.73
CA ASP A 149 -23.74 -2.37 4.84
C ASP A 149 -24.28 -0.94 4.95
N ALA A 150 -24.50 -0.26 3.82
CA ALA A 150 -25.09 1.08 3.80
C ALA A 150 -26.55 1.09 4.30
N LEU A 151 -27.35 0.10 3.90
CA LEU A 151 -28.72 -0.08 4.40
C LEU A 151 -28.73 -0.40 5.91
N GLN A 152 -27.77 -1.20 6.39
CA GLN A 152 -27.64 -1.50 7.80
C GLN A 152 -27.23 -0.27 8.62
N LEU A 153 -26.35 0.59 8.10
CA LEU A 153 -26.04 1.88 8.71
C LEU A 153 -27.25 2.80 8.76
N LEU A 154 -28.09 2.83 7.72
CA LEU A 154 -29.35 3.57 7.72
C LEU A 154 -30.34 3.02 8.75
N ALA A 155 -30.47 1.70 8.85
CA ALA A 155 -31.32 1.07 9.85
C ALA A 155 -30.86 1.39 11.29
N ASN A 156 -29.54 1.35 11.54
CA ASN A 156 -28.95 1.71 12.82
C ASN A 156 -29.09 3.22 13.13
N ALA A 157 -29.07 4.08 12.11
CA ALA A 157 -29.29 5.53 12.27
C ALA A 157 -30.77 5.88 12.53
N PHE A 158 -31.71 5.03 12.10
CA PHE A 158 -33.15 5.20 12.32
C PHE A 158 -33.68 4.53 13.60
N VAL A 159 -32.81 4.00 14.47
CA VAL A 159 -33.23 3.57 15.82
C VAL A 159 -33.68 4.81 16.59
N PRO A 160 -34.98 4.93 16.93
CA PRO A 160 -35.45 6.06 17.72
C PRO A 160 -34.80 6.01 19.11
N ALA A 161 -34.36 7.16 19.61
CA ALA A 161 -33.68 7.34 20.90
C ALA A 161 -34.53 7.00 22.15
N SER A 162 -35.51 6.10 22.04
CA SER A 162 -36.60 5.88 22.99
C SER A 162 -36.66 4.47 23.60
N SER A 163 -35.60 3.67 23.51
CA SER A 163 -35.48 2.45 24.33
C SER A 163 -34.06 2.23 24.83
N VAL A 164 -33.62 3.11 25.73
CA VAL A 164 -32.55 2.77 26.67
C VAL A 164 -33.21 2.00 27.81
N ASP A 165 -33.38 0.70 27.63
CA ASP A 165 -33.57 -0.21 28.75
C ASP A 165 -32.20 -0.72 29.20
N GLY A 166 -31.86 -0.37 30.43
CA GLY A 166 -30.56 -0.62 31.04
C GLY A 166 -30.25 -2.11 31.15
N LYS A 167 -29.50 -2.64 30.18
CA LYS A 167 -28.52 -3.72 30.37
C LYS A 167 -27.29 -3.39 29.54
N THR A 168 -26.27 -2.86 30.20
CA THR A 168 -24.92 -2.72 29.63
C THR A 168 -24.40 -4.11 29.27
N ASN A 169 -24.42 -4.45 27.98
CA ASN A 169 -23.65 -5.58 27.45
C ASN A 169 -22.23 -5.07 27.15
N PRO A 170 -21.17 -5.60 27.80
CA PRO A 170 -19.81 -5.04 27.71
C PRO A 170 -19.11 -5.26 26.36
N GLU A 171 -19.80 -5.71 25.31
CA GLU A 171 -19.18 -5.93 23.98
C GLU A 171 -19.25 -4.74 23.02
N ALA A 172 -19.88 -3.62 23.41
CA ALA A 172 -20.03 -2.42 22.56
C ALA A 172 -18.73 -1.59 22.39
N CYS A 173 -17.63 -2.01 23.01
CA CYS A 173 -16.29 -1.44 22.77
C CYS A 173 -15.36 -2.55 22.26
N LYS A 174 -15.56 -3.03 21.05
CA LYS A 174 -14.47 -3.59 20.25
C LYS A 174 -14.17 -2.58 19.13
N PRO A 175 -12.94 -2.04 19.05
CA PRO A 175 -12.57 -1.19 17.93
C PRO A 175 -12.79 -1.99 16.64
N PHE A 176 -13.35 -1.31 15.64
CA PHE A 176 -13.53 -1.81 14.27
C PHE A 176 -12.28 -2.58 13.85
N GLN A 177 -12.34 -3.92 13.93
CA GLN A 177 -11.19 -4.76 13.63
C GLN A 177 -10.96 -4.70 12.12
N LEU A 178 -9.99 -3.86 11.75
CA LEU A 178 -9.42 -3.69 10.42
C LEU A 178 -8.66 -4.95 9.94
N SER A 179 -9.01 -6.15 10.42
CA SER A 179 -8.34 -7.41 10.08
C SER A 179 -8.96 -8.12 8.88
N ALA A 180 -10.24 -7.86 8.58
CA ALA A 180 -10.94 -8.54 7.47
C ALA A 180 -10.44 -8.09 6.09
N PHE A 181 -9.90 -6.87 5.94
CA PHE A 181 -9.33 -6.41 4.68
C PHE A 181 -7.89 -6.89 4.43
N CYS A 182 -7.17 -7.34 5.46
CA CYS A 182 -5.77 -7.79 5.34
C CYS A 182 -5.62 -9.31 5.13
N ASN A 183 -6.62 -10.12 5.50
CA ASN A 183 -6.47 -11.59 5.45
C ASN A 183 -6.74 -12.21 4.08
N GLY A 184 -7.45 -11.54 3.17
CA GLY A 184 -7.79 -12.09 1.84
C GLY A 184 -6.59 -12.34 0.92
N ASN A 185 -5.41 -11.80 1.23
CA ASN A 185 -4.21 -11.94 0.40
C ASN A 185 -3.20 -12.97 0.94
N LYS A 186 -3.37 -13.51 2.16
CA LYS A 186 -2.47 -14.54 2.70
C LYS A 186 -2.76 -15.93 2.17
N GLU A 187 -4.02 -16.27 1.92
CA GLU A 187 -4.40 -17.64 1.54
C GLU A 187 -4.05 -17.99 0.07
N LYS A 188 -4.00 -17.00 -0.83
CA LYS A 188 -3.67 -17.25 -2.25
C LYS A 188 -2.18 -17.48 -2.51
N ASN A 189 -1.29 -17.06 -1.62
CA ASN A 189 0.15 -17.18 -1.84
C ASN A 189 0.73 -18.54 -1.40
N THR A 190 0.06 -19.25 -0.47
CA THR A 190 0.53 -20.57 0.01
C THR A 190 0.23 -21.71 -0.96
N GLN A 191 -0.78 -21.60 -1.82
CA GLN A 191 -1.12 -22.68 -2.77
C GLN A 191 -0.24 -22.67 -4.04
N ARG A 192 0.39 -21.54 -4.39
CA ARG A 192 1.18 -21.44 -5.63
C ARG A 192 2.65 -21.89 -5.46
N GLU A 193 3.15 -22.00 -4.23
CA GLU A 193 4.50 -22.51 -3.93
C GLU A 193 4.58 -24.05 -3.87
N SER A 194 3.46 -24.75 -3.66
CA SER A 194 3.44 -26.23 -3.56
C SER A 194 3.33 -26.96 -4.90
N GLU A 195 3.05 -26.28 -6.01
CA GLU A 195 2.89 -26.91 -7.34
C GLU A 195 4.11 -26.71 -8.27
N GLY A 196 5.18 -26.06 -7.80
CA GLY A 196 6.38 -25.74 -8.58
C GLY A 196 7.59 -26.67 -8.37
N ILE A 197 7.46 -27.74 -7.58
CA ILE A 197 8.56 -28.69 -7.31
C ILE A 197 8.08 -30.11 -7.62
N ALA A 198 7.85 -30.39 -8.91
CA ALA A 198 7.84 -31.74 -9.48
C ALA A 198 7.71 -31.68 -11.01
N ALA A 199 8.82 -31.39 -11.70
CA ALA A 199 9.15 -31.86 -13.07
C ALA A 199 10.56 -31.40 -13.44
#